data_AF-A0A392USJ5-F1
#
_entry.id   AF-A0A392USJ5-F1
#
_cell.length_a   1.000
_cell.length_b   1.000
_cell.length_c   1.000
_cell.angle_alpha   90.00
_cell.angle_beta   90.00
_cell.angle_gamma   90.00
#
_symmetry.space_group_name_H-M   'P 1'
#
loop_
_entity.id
_entity.type
_entity.pdbx_description
1 polymer ?
#
loop_
_entity_poly.entity_id
_entity_poly.type
_entity_poly.pdbx_seq_one_letter_code
_entity_poly.pdbx_strand_id
1 'polypeptide(L)' 'MDDDSEVPLLLGRPFLATGRPLIDVELGELMLRFQDEQVVFNVFESMRHQNENPQCYR' A
#
# COMPACT_ATOMS: atom_id res chain seq x y z
N MET A 1 -8.44 13.92 -20.55
CA MET A 1 -8.77 13.96 -19.11
C MET A 1 -8.08 12.74 -18.55
N ASP A 2 -6.77 12.85 -18.49
CA ASP A 2 -5.86 11.76 -18.16
C ASP A 2 -5.56 11.92 -16.68
N ASP A 3 -6.53 11.51 -15.87
CA ASP A 3 -6.47 11.50 -14.40
C ASP A 3 -5.79 10.21 -13.88
N ASP A 4 -4.88 9.65 -14.68
CA ASP A 4 -4.11 8.45 -14.36
C ASP A 4 -2.70 8.83 -13.90
N SER A 5 -2.58 9.98 -13.22
CA SER A 5 -1.42 10.18 -12.35
C SER A 5 -1.56 9.16 -11.23
N GLU A 6 -0.75 8.10 -11.24
CA GLU A 6 -0.67 7.12 -10.16
C GLU A 6 -0.30 7.83 -8.84
N VAL A 7 -1.30 8.38 -8.14
CA VAL A 7 -1.11 9.00 -6.84
C VAL A 7 -0.92 7.87 -5.82
N PRO A 8 0.22 7.79 -5.14
CA PRO A 8 0.48 6.71 -4.21
C PRO A 8 -0.50 6.76 -3.03
N LEU A 9 -1.16 5.63 -2.76
CA LEU A 9 -2.05 5.48 -1.61
C LEU A 9 -1.23 5.30 -0.33
N LEU A 10 -1.17 6.35 0.49
CA LEU A 10 -0.48 6.33 1.78
C LEU A 10 -1.41 5.82 2.89
N LEU A 11 -1.18 4.58 3.32
CA LEU A 11 -1.87 3.99 4.46
C LEU A 11 -1.25 4.47 5.78
N GLY A 12 -1.83 5.52 6.35
CA GLY A 12 -1.37 6.09 7.62
C GLY A 12 -1.64 5.20 8.83
N ARG A 13 -0.99 5.51 9.96
CA ARG A 13 -1.16 4.82 11.25
C ARG A 13 -2.63 4.66 11.69
N PRO A 14 -3.52 5.67 11.57
CA PRO A 14 -4.93 5.51 11.96
C PRO A 14 -5.65 4.42 11.15
N PHE A 15 -5.35 4.31 9.85
CA PHE A 15 -5.92 3.29 8.99
C PHE A 15 -5.42 1.90 9.41
N LEU A 16 -4.11 1.75 9.57
CA LEU A 16 -3.51 0.48 10.01
C LEU A 16 -4.04 0.07 11.40
N ALA A 17 -4.18 1.00 12.34
CA ALA A 17 -4.72 0.71 13.67
C ALA A 17 -6.18 0.23 13.63
N THR A 18 -6.98 0.77 12.71
CA THR A 18 -8.41 0.43 12.57
C THR A 18 -8.60 -0.86 11.78
N GLY A 19 -7.93 -0.99 10.64
CA GLY A 19 -8.03 -2.15 9.75
C GLY A 19 -7.30 -3.38 10.24
N ARG A 20 -6.40 -3.24 11.24
CA ARG A 20 -5.64 -4.32 11.87
C ARG A 20 -5.02 -5.27 10.83
N PRO A 21 -4.21 -4.75 9.90
CA PRO A 21 -3.59 -5.58 8.88
C PRO A 21 -2.66 -6.62 9.50
N LEU A 22 -2.48 -7.72 8.80
CA LEU A 22 -1.34 -8.62 9.01
C LEU A 22 -0.21 -8.18 8.08
N ILE A 23 0.98 -7.98 8.64
CA ILE A 23 2.16 -7.56 7.89
C ILE A 23 3.18 -8.67 8.03
N ASP A 24 3.46 -9.35 6.93
CA ASP A 24 4.60 -10.27 6.84
C ASP A 24 5.80 -9.48 6.30
N VAL A 25 6.76 -9.21 7.18
CA VAL A 25 7.94 -8.42 6.84
C VAL A 25 8.95 -9.22 6.03
N GLU A 26 9.01 -10.54 6.23
CA GLU A 26 9.95 -11.40 5.51
C GLU A 26 9.51 -11.60 4.05
N LEU A 27 8.21 -11.83 3.84
CA LEU A 27 7.62 -12.00 2.51
C LEU A 27 7.27 -10.67 1.83
N GLY A 28 7.19 -9.58 2.59
CA GLY A 28 6.78 -8.27 2.08
C GLY A 28 5.30 -8.23 1.70
N GLU A 29 4.45 -8.87 2.50
CA GLU A 29 3.01 -8.94 2.25
C GLU A 29 2.23 -8.10 3.27
N LEU A 30 1.29 -7.30 2.76
CA LEU A 30 0.30 -6.59 3.55
C LEU A 30 -1.08 -7.19 3.30
N MET A 31 -1.67 -7.81 4.31
CA MET A 31 -3.00 -8.40 4.23
C MET A 31 -4.01 -7.55 5.00
N LEU A 32 -5.01 -7.03 4.27
CA LEU A 32 -6.15 -6.32 4.82
C LEU A 32 -7.36 -7.26 4.88
N ARG A 33 -8.09 -7.22 6.00
CA ARG A 33 -9.31 -7.99 6.21
C ARG A 33 -10.50 -7.05 6.29
N PHE A 34 -11.51 -7.29 5.48
CA PHE A 34 -12.76 -6.53 5.54
C PHE A 34 -13.94 -7.50 5.47
N GLN A 35 -14.71 -7.56 6.56
CA GLN A 35 -15.79 -8.54 6.73
C GLN A 35 -15.26 -9.97 6.53
N ASP A 36 -15.72 -10.66 5.49
CA ASP A 36 -15.31 -12.03 5.14
C ASP A 36 -14.29 -12.08 4.00
N GLU A 37 -13.85 -10.93 3.49
CA GLU A 37 -12.88 -10.82 2.41
C GLU A 37 -11.47 -10.48 2.92
N GLN A 38 -10.48 -10.95 2.16
CA GLN A 38 -9.07 -10.67 2.42
C GLN A 38 -8.43 -10.19 1.12
N VAL A 39 -7.66 -9.11 1.21
CA VAL A 39 -6.87 -8.58 0.10
C VAL A 39 -5.41 -8.58 0.52
N VAL A 40 -4.55 -9.16 -0.32
CA VAL A 40 -3.11 -9.26 -0.08
C VAL A 40 -2.39 -8.36 -1.09
N PHE A 41 -1.54 -7.49 -0.59
CA PHE A 41 -0.68 -6.61 -1.37
C PHE A 41 0.76 -7.06 -1.25
N ASN A 42 1.46 -7.18 -2.38
CA ASN A 42 2.91 -7.33 -2.41
C ASN A 42 3.56 -5.94 -2.37
N VAL A 43 4.25 -5.62 -1.28
CA VAL A 43 4.82 -4.28 -1.09
C VAL A 43 6.04 -4.03 -1.98
N PHE A 44 6.74 -5.07 -2.41
CA PHE A 44 7.90 -4.94 -3.30
C PHE A 44 7.47 -4.53 -4.71
N GLU A 45 6.39 -5.12 -5.24
CA GLU A 45 5.81 -4.72 -6.52
C GLU A 45 5.30 -3.27 -6.46
N SER A 46 4.61 -2.90 -5.37
CA SER A 46 4.10 -1.52 -5.19
C SER A 46 5.21 -0.46 -5.12
N MET A 47 6.40 -0.80 -4.62
CA MET A 47 7.55 0.12 -4.58
C MET A 47 8.19 0.34 -5.96
N ARG A 48 8.04 -0.59 -6.91
CA ARG A 48 8.63 -0.46 -8.26
C ARG A 48 8.00 0.67 -9.06
N HIS A 49 6.71 0.93 -8.85
CA HIS A 49 5.96 2.03 -9.49
C HIS A 49 6.44 3.43 -9.04
N GLN A 50 7.06 3.55 -7.87
CA GLN A 50 7.48 4.86 -7.32
C GLN A 50 8.87 5.32 -7.81
N ASN A 51 9.62 4.47 -8.51
CA ASN A 51 11.01 4.76 -8.93
C ASN A 51 11.13 5.55 -10.24
N GLU A 52 10.02 5.82 -10.95
CA GLU A 52 10.07 6.59 -12.20
C GLU A 52 10.17 8.11 -11.98
N ASN A 53 9.95 8.60 -10.75
CA ASN A 53 10.17 10.00 -10.40
C ASN A 53 10.48 10.14 -8.91
N PRO A 54 11.74 10.40 -8.49
CA PRO A 54 12.09 10.60 -7.09
C PRO A 54 11.61 12.00 -6.66
N GLN A 55 10.30 12.17 -6.54
CA GLN A 55 9.73 13.34 -5.91
C GLN A 55 9.79 13.11 -4.41
N CYS A 56 10.68 13.86 -3.74
CA CYS A 56 10.64 13.97 -2.29
C CYS A 56 9.26 14.48 -1.87
N TYR A 57 8.39 13.61 -1.37
CA TYR A 57 7.12 13.99 -0.77
C TYR A 57 7.42 14.76 0.52
N ARG A 58 7.29 16.10 0.45
CA ARG A 58 7.54 17.03 1.54
C ARG A 58 6.35 17.14 2.48
#